data_AF-A0A7W1PAV1-F1
#
_entry.id   AF-A0A7W1PAV1-F1
#
_cell.length_a   1.000
_cell.length_b   1.000
_cell.length_c   1.000
_cell.angle_alpha   90.00
_cell.angle_beta   90.00
_cell.angle_gamma   90.00
#
_symmetry.space_group_name_H-M   'P 1'
#
loop_
_entity.id
_entity.type
_entity.pdbx_description
1 polymer ?
#
loop_
_entity_poly.entity_id
_entity_poly.type
_entity_poly.pdbx_seq_one_letter_code
_entity_poly.pdbx_strand_id
1 'polypeptide(L)'
;VVVGGRNSANTKELTRLCQIAGRPVVQIEGASDLVDETPFGDAVVVGVTGGTSTPIEDLQTVTQRVYELAGTAEVQARAAELAREAVTAVATPAYRSSSLDEQGQPKARNTPVAGAA
;
A
#
# COMPACT_ATOMS: atom_id res chain seq x y z
N VAL A 1 -1.42 -2.25 6.44
CA VAL A 1 0.04 -2.11 6.58
C VAL A 1 0.54 -1.06 5.60
N VAL A 2 1.29 -0.07 6.08
CA VAL A 2 1.94 0.96 5.26
C VAL A 2 3.45 0.74 5.32
N VAL A 3 4.08 0.49 4.17
CA VAL A 3 5.50 0.16 4.06
C VAL A 3 6.30 1.40 3.63
N GLY A 4 7.28 1.78 4.44
CA GLY A 4 8.23 2.84 4.12
C GLY A 4 8.92 3.40 5.35
N GLY A 5 10.07 4.04 5.10
CA GLY A 5 10.95 4.53 6.16
C GLY A 5 10.25 5.42 7.20
N ARG A 6 10.63 5.29 8.47
CA ARG A 6 10.05 6.06 9.59
C ARG A 6 10.22 7.57 9.43
N ASN A 7 11.18 8.02 8.63
CA ASN A 7 11.45 9.44 8.36
C ASN A 7 10.79 9.96 7.07
N SER A 8 10.12 9.11 6.29
CA SER A 8 9.47 9.51 5.05
C SER A 8 8.22 10.36 5.31
N ALA A 9 8.20 11.60 4.83
CA ALA A 9 7.03 12.47 4.91
C ALA A 9 5.83 11.87 4.18
N ASN A 10 6.04 11.30 2.98
CA ASN A 10 4.98 10.66 2.21
C ASN A 10 4.38 9.45 2.94
N THR A 11 5.22 8.64 3.56
CA THR A 11 4.76 7.45 4.30
C THR A 11 4.00 7.87 5.56
N LYS A 12 4.49 8.87 6.31
CA LYS A 12 3.78 9.43 7.46
C LYS A 12 2.41 9.98 7.08
N GLU A 13 2.35 10.72 5.97
CA GLU A 13 1.10 11.28 5.48
C GLU A 13 0.10 10.20 5.06
N LEU A 14 0.55 9.16 4.35
CA LEU A 14 -0.28 8.01 4.00
C LEU A 14 -0.82 7.28 5.25
N THR A 15 0.03 7.06 6.25
CA THR A 15 -0.38 6.49 7.55
C THR A 15 -1.43 7.35 8.22
N ARG A 16 -1.22 8.67 8.29
CA ARG A 16 -2.16 9.65 8.87
C ARG A 16 -3.52 9.62 8.14
N LEU A 17 -3.51 9.58 6.81
CA LEU A 17 -4.74 9.48 6.01
C LEU A 17 -5.51 8.18 6.30
N CYS A 18 -4.81 7.06 6.49
CA CYS A 18 -5.45 5.81 6.89
C CYS A 18 -6.12 5.91 8.27
N GLN A 19 -5.45 6.54 9.23
CA GLN A 19 -6.00 6.78 10.57
C GLN A 19 -7.25 7.66 10.52
N ILE A 20 -7.22 8.74 9.73
CA ILE A 20 -8.37 9.65 9.56
C ILE A 20 -9.56 8.93 8.93
N ALA A 21 -9.32 8.01 8.00
CA ALA A 21 -10.35 7.16 7.43
C ALA A 21 -10.90 6.09 8.39
N GLY A 22 -10.48 6.09 9.67
CA GLY A 22 -10.97 5.17 10.70
C GLY A 22 -10.43 3.75 10.59
N ARG A 23 -9.29 3.57 9.90
CA ARG A 23 -8.71 2.24 9.65
C ARG A 23 -7.58 1.97 10.65
N PRO A 24 -7.55 0.81 11.31
CA PRO A 24 -6.34 0.34 11.98
C PRO A 24 -5.18 0.30 10.97
N VAL A 25 -4.05 0.90 11.34
CA VAL A 25 -2.89 0.98 10.46
C VAL A 25 -1.60 0.87 11.26
N VAL A 26 -0.69 0.05 10.74
CA VAL A 26 0.69 -0.07 11.21
C VAL A 26 1.62 0.38 10.10
N GLN A 27 2.57 1.25 10.44
CA GLN A 27 3.68 1.62 9.57
C GLN A 27 4.89 0.77 9.89
N ILE A 28 5.51 0.20 8.86
CA ILE A 28 6.71 -0.63 8.96
C ILE A 28 7.73 -0.19 7.91
N GLU A 29 9.02 -0.42 8.15
CA GLU A 29 10.08 -0.22 7.17
C GLU A 29 10.25 -1.44 6.27
N GLY A 30 9.98 -2.66 6.79
CA GLY A 30 10.04 -3.88 6.00
C GLY A 30 9.41 -5.09 6.70
N ALA A 31 9.43 -6.25 6.04
CA ALA A 31 8.77 -7.46 6.53
C ALA A 31 9.28 -7.95 7.90
N SER A 32 10.54 -7.66 8.25
CA SER A 32 11.12 -8.01 9.55
C SER A 32 10.45 -7.31 10.74
N ASP A 33 9.76 -6.20 10.51
CA ASP A 33 9.03 -5.49 11.57
C ASP A 33 7.72 -6.21 11.94
N LEU A 34 7.26 -7.15 11.11
CA LEU A 34 6.12 -8.02 11.40
C LEU A 34 6.62 -9.30 12.07
N VAL A 35 6.69 -9.25 13.40
CA VAL A 35 7.21 -10.35 14.23
C VAL A 35 6.15 -11.42 14.47
N ASP A 36 4.91 -11.00 14.70
CA ASP A 36 3.75 -11.85 14.99
C ASP A 36 2.44 -11.28 14.40
N GLU A 37 1.34 -11.98 14.61
CA GLU A 37 0.03 -11.64 14.05
C GLU A 37 -0.75 -10.55 14.81
N THR A 38 -0.25 -10.10 15.97
CA THR A 38 -0.94 -9.15 16.85
C THR A 38 -1.44 -7.87 16.14
N PRO A 39 -0.68 -7.26 15.20
CA PRO A 39 -1.14 -6.06 14.49
C PRO A 39 -2.39 -6.26 13.63
N PHE A 40 -2.75 -7.51 13.30
CA PHE A 40 -3.88 -7.83 12.44
C PHE A 40 -5.16 -8.12 13.24
N GLY A 41 -5.06 -8.62 14.48
CA GLY A 41 -6.22 -8.93 15.33
C GLY A 41 -7.26 -9.77 14.59
N ASP A 42 -8.53 -9.37 14.68
CA ASP A 42 -9.66 -10.05 14.02
C ASP A 42 -9.88 -9.60 12.55
N ALA A 43 -8.89 -8.96 11.91
CA ALA A 43 -9.05 -8.45 10.56
C ALA A 43 -9.20 -9.59 9.54
N VAL A 44 -10.30 -9.57 8.80
CA VAL A 44 -10.53 -10.49 7.68
C VAL A 44 -9.78 -10.07 6.41
N VAL A 45 -9.50 -8.77 6.28
CA VAL A 45 -8.82 -8.19 5.11
C VAL A 45 -7.71 -7.26 5.56
N VAL A 46 -6.49 -7.54 5.11
CA VAL A 46 -5.31 -6.70 5.36
C VAL A 46 -4.86 -6.06 4.06
N GLY A 47 -4.99 -4.73 3.98
CA GLY A 47 -4.42 -3.97 2.87
C GLY A 47 -2.93 -3.69 3.07
N VAL A 48 -2.12 -3.91 2.03
CA VAL A 48 -0.69 -3.55 1.99
C VAL A 48 -0.50 -2.42 0.97
N THR A 49 0.21 -1.37 1.37
CA THR A 49 0.53 -0.23 0.51
C THR A 49 1.89 0.35 0.89
N GLY A 50 2.50 1.13 0.00
CA GLY A 50 3.82 1.72 0.21
C GLY A 50 3.87 3.19 -0.18
N GLY A 51 4.89 3.90 0.33
CA GLY A 51 5.23 5.23 -0.16
C GLY A 51 5.77 5.19 -1.59
N THR A 52 5.93 6.36 -2.21
CA THR A 52 6.44 6.53 -3.59
C THR A 52 7.82 5.93 -3.83
N SER A 53 8.61 5.79 -2.77
CA SER A 53 9.99 5.28 -2.82
C SER A 53 10.11 3.85 -2.32
N THR A 54 8.99 3.18 -2.03
CA THR A 54 8.98 1.78 -1.61
C THR A 54 8.91 0.90 -2.85
N PRO A 55 9.97 0.11 -3.17
CA PRO A 55 9.96 -0.84 -4.27
C PRO A 55 8.80 -1.82 -4.20
N ILE A 56 8.36 -2.30 -5.36
CA ILE A 56 7.21 -3.21 -5.43
C ILE A 56 7.56 -4.58 -4.84
N GLU A 57 8.83 -4.97 -4.89
CA GLU A 57 9.38 -6.18 -4.30
C GLU A 57 9.28 -6.15 -2.77
N ASP A 58 9.48 -5.00 -2.14
CA ASP A 58 9.31 -4.84 -0.68
C ASP A 58 7.84 -5.04 -0.29
N LEU A 59 6.90 -4.55 -1.11
CA LEU A 59 5.47 -4.81 -0.91
C LEU A 59 5.14 -6.29 -1.08
N GLN A 60 5.79 -6.99 -2.00
CA GLN A 60 5.65 -8.43 -2.16
C GLN A 60 6.11 -9.18 -0.91
N THR A 61 7.31 -8.87 -0.40
CA THR A 61 7.86 -9.51 0.80
C THR A 61 6.98 -9.25 2.03
N VAL A 62 6.47 -8.03 2.19
CA VAL A 62 5.52 -7.71 3.27
C VAL A 62 4.21 -8.47 3.09
N THR A 63 3.68 -8.54 1.88
CA THR A 63 2.43 -9.28 1.60
C THR A 63 2.58 -10.76 1.93
N GLN A 64 3.70 -11.37 1.52
CA GLN A 64 4.02 -12.75 1.88
C GLN A 64 4.07 -12.92 3.40
N ARG A 65 4.74 -12.00 4.11
CA ARG A 65 4.85 -12.06 5.58
C ARG A 65 3.50 -11.95 6.28
N VAL A 66 2.59 -11.13 5.76
CA VAL A 66 1.20 -11.04 6.26
C VAL A 66 0.49 -12.39 6.09
N TYR A 67 0.62 -13.04 4.93
CA TYR A 67 0.02 -14.36 4.70
C TYR A 67 0.61 -15.45 5.61
N GLU A 68 1.92 -15.44 5.83
CA GLU A 68 2.59 -16.38 6.73
C GLU A 68 2.11 -16.24 8.19
N LEU A 69 1.87 -15.02 8.63
CA LEU A 69 1.48 -14.74 10.02
C LEU A 69 -0.01 -14.92 10.27
N ALA A 70 -0.85 -14.33 9.42
CA ALA A 70 -2.29 -14.18 9.68
C ALA A 70 -3.18 -14.90 8.65
N GLY A 71 -2.59 -15.61 7.68
CA GLY A 71 -3.36 -16.40 6.73
C GLY A 71 -3.98 -17.64 7.37
N THR A 72 -5.03 -18.17 6.75
CA THR A 72 -5.50 -19.55 7.05
C THR A 72 -4.38 -20.55 6.72
N ALA A 73 -4.48 -21.79 7.22
CA ALA A 73 -3.49 -22.82 6.90
C ALA A 73 -3.27 -23.02 5.39
N GLU A 74 -4.34 -22.90 4.59
CA GLU A 74 -4.26 -22.95 3.12
C GLU A 74 -3.50 -21.74 2.54
N VAL A 75 -3.80 -20.54 3.02
CA VAL A 75 -3.12 -19.31 2.59
C VAL A 75 -1.64 -19.32 2.99
N GLN A 76 -1.32 -19.76 4.21
CA GLN A 76 0.05 -19.90 4.70
C GLN A 76 0.85 -20.86 3.81
N ALA A 77 0.28 -22.00 3.43
CA ALA A 77 0.93 -22.97 2.54
C ALA A 77 1.25 -22.40 1.15
N ARG A 78 0.51 -21.36 0.71
CA ARG A 78 0.65 -20.72 -0.61
C ARG A 78 1.14 -19.28 -0.53
N ALA A 79 1.65 -18.83 0.61
CA ALA A 79 1.93 -17.41 0.88
C ALA A 79 2.81 -16.74 -0.20
N ALA A 80 3.89 -17.39 -0.62
CA ALA A 80 4.82 -16.86 -1.62
C ALA A 80 4.21 -16.79 -3.03
N GLU A 81 3.31 -17.70 -3.37
CA GLU A 81 2.57 -17.71 -4.65
C GLU A 81 1.56 -16.56 -4.64
N LEU A 82 0.69 -16.52 -3.64
CA LEU A 82 -0.37 -15.52 -3.48
C LEU A 82 0.18 -14.09 -3.40
N ALA A 83 1.32 -13.89 -2.73
CA ALA A 83 1.96 -12.57 -2.65
C ALA A 83 2.45 -12.08 -4.03
N ARG A 84 3.03 -12.97 -4.82
CA ARG A 84 3.49 -12.66 -6.19
C ARG A 84 2.30 -12.34 -7.10
N GLU A 85 1.23 -13.14 -7.01
CA GLU A 85 0.00 -12.90 -7.76
C GLU A 85 -0.63 -11.55 -7.40
N ALA A 86 -0.78 -11.27 -6.11
CA ALA A 86 -1.33 -10.02 -5.61
C ALA A 86 -0.56 -8.82 -6.16
N VAL A 87 0.77 -8.83 -6.08
CA VAL A 87 1.61 -7.74 -6.59
C VAL A 87 1.54 -7.62 -8.11
N THR A 88 1.57 -8.74 -8.83
CA THR A 88 1.50 -8.75 -10.31
C THR A 88 0.19 -8.12 -10.81
N ALA A 89 -0.93 -8.38 -10.12
CA ALA A 89 -2.21 -7.80 -10.45
C ALA A 89 -2.22 -6.26 -10.34
N VAL A 90 -1.45 -5.68 -9.41
CA VAL A 90 -1.36 -4.21 -9.21
C VAL A 90 -0.26 -3.58 -10.07
N ALA A 91 0.79 -4.33 -10.42
CA ALA A 91 1.89 -3.85 -11.27
C ALA A 91 1.45 -3.51 -12.70
N THR A 92 0.28 -3.99 -13.13
CA THR A 92 -0.34 -3.57 -14.40
C THR A 92 -0.92 -2.16 -14.21
N PRO A 93 -0.37 -1.10 -14.85
CA PRO A 93 -0.69 0.27 -14.48
C PRO A 93 -2.06 0.68 -15.04
N ALA A 94 -3.12 0.50 -14.25
CA ALA A 94 -4.45 1.01 -14.59
C ALA A 94 -4.58 2.54 -14.35
N TYR A 95 -3.65 3.15 -13.62
CA TYR A 95 -3.77 4.56 -13.21
C TYR A 95 -2.41 5.25 -13.11
N ARG A 96 -1.80 5.61 -14.24
CA ARG A 96 -0.82 6.71 -14.26
C ARG A 96 -1.57 8.03 -14.39
N SER A 97 -1.78 8.73 -13.29
CA SER A 97 -2.10 10.16 -13.38
C SER A 97 -0.82 10.91 -13.72
N SER A 98 -0.52 11.02 -15.02
CA SER A 98 0.47 11.94 -15.52
C SER A 98 -0.15 13.33 -15.64
N SER A 99 0.58 14.37 -15.21
CA SER A 99 0.29 15.77 -15.56
C SER A 99 0.43 16.03 -17.06
N LEU A 100 0.99 15.06 -17.79
CA LEU A 100 1.06 15.04 -19.24
C LEU A 100 0.02 14.06 -19.79
N ASP A 101 -0.54 14.37 -20.96
CA ASP A 101 -1.36 13.43 -21.74
C ASP A 101 -0.51 12.32 -22.38
N GLU A 102 -1.15 11.45 -23.16
CA GLU A 102 -0.50 10.33 -23.86
C GLU A 102 0.51 10.79 -24.91
N GLN A 103 0.47 12.07 -25.31
CA GLN A 103 1.40 12.70 -26.24
C GLN A 103 2.52 13.47 -25.53
N GLY A 104 2.55 13.47 -24.20
CA GLY A 104 3.56 14.17 -23.40
C GLY A 104 3.29 15.67 -23.21
N GLN A 105 2.09 16.16 -23.51
CA GLN A 105 1.74 17.57 -23.33
C GLN A 105 1.03 17.83 -21.99
N PRO A 106 1.24 19.00 -21.34
CA PRO A 106 0.59 19.32 -20.07
C PRO A 106 -0.94 19.29 -20.17
N LYS A 107 -1.58 18.48 -19.32
CA LYS A 107 -3.05 18.46 -19.18
C LYS A 107 -3.52 19.82 -18.67
N ALA A 108 -4.60 20.33 -19.27
CA ALA A 108 -5.21 21.59 -18.85
C ALA A 108 -5.57 21.52 -17.36
N ARG A 109 -5.08 22.47 -16.56
CA ARG A 109 -5.42 22.59 -15.14
C ARG A 109 -6.91 22.95 -15.06
N ASN A 110 -7.72 22.12 -14.40
CA ASN A 110 -9.08 22.50 -14.05
C ASN A 110 -9.00 23.78 -13.20
N THR A 111 -9.58 24.86 -13.73
CA THR A 111 -9.73 26.12 -13.00
C THR A 111 -10.58 25.83 -11.76
N PRO A 112 -10.19 26.28 -10.55
CA PRO A 112 -11.04 26.10 -9.39
C PRO A 112 -12.38 26.80 -9.66
N VAL A 113 -13.47 26.06 -9.45
CA VAL A 113 -14.81 26.65 -9.42
C VAL A 113 -14.81 27.64 -8.27
N ALA A 114 -14.88 28.93 -8.57
CA ALA A 114 -15.05 29.98 -7.57
C ALA A 114 -16.42 29.77 -6.91
N GLY A 115 -16.40 29.10 -5.75
CA GLY A 115 -17.59 28.85 -4.95
C GLY A 115 -17.74 29.91 -3.86
N ALA A 116 -18.82 30.66 -3.99
CA ALA A 116 -19.67 31.15 -2.91
C ALA A 116 -19.05 32.03 -1.81
N ALA A 117 -19.31 33.33 -1.91
CA ALA A 117 -19.68 34.19 -0.78
C ALA A 117 -20.96 34.93 -1.17
#